data_AF-A0A968UPE5-F1
#
_entry.id   AF-A0A968UPE5-F1
#
_cell.length_a   1.000
_cell.length_b   1.000
_cell.length_c   1.000
_cell.angle_alpha   90.00
_cell.angle_beta   90.00
_cell.angle_gamma   90.00
#
_symmetry.space_group_name_H-M   'P 1'
#
loop_
_entity.id
_entity.type
_entity.pdbx_description
1 polymer ?
#
loop_
_entity_poly.entity_id
_entity_poly.type
_entity_poly.pdbx_seq_one_letter_code
_entity_poly.pdbx_strand_id
1 'polypeptide(L)'
;MKILINCLSSVSGGAVSYLRNLIPELVGVFEQSDEEHQVKILCHEHQRQLFPTISDSHCIIITDSYKAGYHRVLWEYSHLSSVLHKERVNVLFIPYQIGPKITGVKQVLMLRNMEPFLFHRYRYSLKTWLRNSFLNLMSSYSLTRADRIIAVSEFAKEYAINRLNIAEEKFREFTMPR
;
A
#
# COMPACT_ATOMS: atom_id res chain seq x y z
N MET A 1 -6.79 8.43 -16.39
CA MET A 1 -6.86 8.30 -14.92
C MET A 1 -5.49 8.54 -14.29
N LYS A 2 -5.41 9.28 -13.18
CA LYS A 2 -4.17 9.49 -12.43
C LYS A 2 -4.12 8.62 -11.18
N ILE A 3 -3.04 7.85 -11.05
CA ILE A 3 -2.80 6.88 -9.99
C ILE A 3 -1.58 7.32 -9.19
N LEU A 4 -1.69 7.37 -7.87
CA LEU A 4 -0.54 7.53 -6.97
C LEU A 4 -0.24 6.21 -6.27
N ILE A 5 0.99 5.73 -6.38
CA ILE A 5 1.49 4.57 -5.65
C ILE A 5 2.28 5.08 -4.44
N ASN A 6 1.80 4.78 -3.24
CA ASN A 6 2.47 5.18 -2.01
C ASN A 6 3.53 4.15 -1.62
N CYS A 7 4.82 4.48 -1.73
CA CYS A 7 5.94 3.57 -1.48
C CYS A 7 6.65 3.83 -0.14
N LEU A 8 6.13 4.73 0.70
CA LEU A 8 6.82 5.18 1.92
C LEU A 8 7.02 4.08 2.97
N SER A 9 6.19 3.03 2.98
CA SER A 9 6.36 1.88 3.89
C SER A 9 7.45 0.89 3.48
N SER A 10 7.95 0.98 2.25
CA SER A 10 8.77 -0.08 1.66
C SER A 10 10.25 0.12 1.96
N VAL A 11 10.64 -0.26 3.17
CA VAL A 11 11.94 0.07 3.75
C VAL A 11 12.92 -1.10 3.77
N SER A 12 12.44 -2.35 3.77
CA SER A 12 13.29 -3.53 3.83
C SER A 12 12.57 -4.80 3.33
N GLY A 13 13.36 -5.85 3.10
CA GLY A 13 12.88 -7.20 2.78
C GLY A 13 11.99 -7.25 1.55
N GLY A 14 10.94 -8.06 1.62
CA GLY A 14 9.99 -8.26 0.51
C GLY A 14 9.35 -6.96 0.01
N ALA A 15 9.21 -5.93 0.87
CA ALA A 15 8.67 -4.66 0.44
C ALA A 15 9.55 -3.95 -0.61
N VAL A 16 10.89 -4.08 -0.47
CA VAL A 16 11.86 -3.53 -1.43
C VAL A 16 11.84 -4.35 -2.73
N SER A 17 11.68 -5.67 -2.64
CA SER A 17 11.54 -6.53 -3.83
C SER A 17 10.33 -6.15 -4.67
N TYR A 18 9.19 -5.84 -4.03
CA TYR A 18 8.01 -5.32 -4.73
C TYR A 18 8.31 -3.99 -5.45
N LEU A 19 9.00 -3.06 -4.79
CA LEU A 19 9.37 -1.80 -5.42
C LEU A 19 10.28 -1.97 -6.63
N ARG A 20 11.28 -2.86 -6.54
CA ARG A 20 12.25 -3.07 -7.61
C ARG A 20 11.68 -3.82 -8.81
N ASN A 21 10.79 -4.78 -8.56
CA ASN A 21 10.39 -5.74 -9.59
C ASN A 21 8.95 -5.53 -10.08
N LEU A 22 8.02 -5.14 -9.21
CA LEU A 22 6.60 -5.02 -9.59
C LEU A 22 6.26 -3.61 -10.08
N ILE A 23 6.77 -2.57 -9.41
CA ILE A 23 6.38 -1.20 -9.71
C ILE A 23 6.81 -0.75 -11.12
N PRO A 24 8.05 -1.03 -11.59
CA PRO A 24 8.44 -0.67 -12.96
C PRO A 24 7.58 -1.36 -14.02
N GLU A 25 7.31 -2.65 -13.85
CA GLU A 25 6.45 -3.42 -14.76
C GLU A 25 5.01 -2.87 -14.77
N LEU A 26 4.48 -2.54 -13.59
CA LEU A 26 3.16 -1.95 -13.47
C LEU A 26 3.08 -0.59 -14.19
N VAL A 27 4.10 0.25 -14.04
CA VAL A 27 4.19 1.52 -14.79
C VAL A 27 4.22 1.24 -16.30
N GLY A 28 5.06 0.30 -16.75
CA GLY A 28 5.15 -0.07 -18.17
C GLY A 28 3.83 -0.56 -18.75
N VAL A 29 3.08 -1.38 -18.00
CA VAL A 29 1.73 -1.85 -18.40
C VAL A 29 0.75 -0.67 -18.53
N PHE A 30 0.80 0.30 -17.61
CA PHE A 30 -0.06 1.49 -17.69
C PHE A 30 0.35 2.45 -18.81
N GLU A 31 1.64 2.51 -19.16
CA GLU A 31 2.12 3.33 -20.28
C GLU A 31 1.78 2.70 -21.64
N GLN A 32 1.69 1.37 -21.71
CA GLN A 32 1.34 0.62 -22.92
C GLN A 32 -0.17 0.46 -23.14
N SER A 33 -1.01 0.79 -22.16
CA SER A 33 -2.45 0.68 -22.32
C SER A 33 -3.00 1.73 -23.27
N ASP A 34 -4.02 1.38 -24.06
CA ASP A 34 -4.72 2.32 -24.95
C ASP A 34 -5.45 3.45 -24.20
N GLU A 35 -5.63 3.33 -22.88
CA GLU A 35 -6.21 4.36 -22.03
C GLU A 35 -5.14 5.36 -21.54
N GLU A 36 -5.50 6.64 -21.45
CA GLU A 36 -4.63 7.65 -20.85
C GLU A 36 -4.50 7.43 -19.34
N HIS A 37 -3.45 6.72 -18.92
CA HIS A 37 -3.09 6.51 -17.52
C HIS A 37 -1.85 7.31 -17.15
N GLN A 38 -1.89 7.95 -15.97
CA GLN A 38 -0.74 8.68 -15.41
C GLN A 38 -0.39 8.09 -14.05
N VAL A 39 0.76 7.43 -13.97
CA VAL A 39 1.25 6.85 -12.72
C VAL A 39 2.27 7.77 -12.08
N LYS A 40 2.02 8.10 -10.81
CA LYS A 40 2.95 8.81 -9.92
C LYS A 40 3.36 7.88 -8.78
N ILE A 41 4.61 7.98 -8.36
CA ILE A 41 5.19 7.18 -7.27
C ILE A 41 5.59 8.14 -6.15
N LEU A 42 5.02 7.95 -4.96
CA LEU A 42 5.42 8.69 -3.76
C LEU A 42 6.48 7.88 -3.02
N CYS A 43 7.71 8.40 -2.98
CA CYS A 43 8.84 7.71 -2.34
C CYS A 43 9.77 8.68 -1.61
N HIS A 44 10.57 8.15 -0.69
CA HIS A 44 11.69 8.89 -0.12
C HIS A 44 12.84 9.02 -1.11
N GLU A 45 13.68 10.04 -0.92
CA GLU A 45 14.86 10.27 -1.76
C GLU A 45 15.77 9.05 -1.88
N HIS A 46 16.10 8.39 -0.76
CA HIS A 46 16.94 7.18 -0.77
C HIS A 46 16.28 5.97 -1.48
N GLN A 47 14.96 5.98 -1.71
CA GLN A 47 14.25 4.94 -2.45
C GLN A 47 14.32 5.19 -3.96
N ARG A 48 14.73 6.37 -4.42
CA ARG A 48 14.82 6.72 -5.86
C ARG A 48 15.66 5.72 -6.65
N GLN A 49 16.76 5.26 -6.06
CA GLN A 49 17.65 4.24 -6.64
C GLN A 49 16.98 2.87 -6.87
N LEU A 50 15.81 2.62 -6.26
CA LEU A 50 15.05 1.38 -6.45
C LEU A 50 14.25 1.37 -7.76
N PHE A 51 14.16 2.51 -8.45
CA PHE A 51 13.37 2.69 -9.67
C PHE A 51 14.22 3.21 -10.84
N PRO A 52 15.33 2.55 -11.21
CA PRO A 52 16.29 3.10 -12.18
C PRO A 52 15.69 3.34 -13.57
N THR A 53 14.68 2.57 -13.95
CA THR A 53 14.01 2.66 -15.26
C THR A 53 12.87 3.67 -15.30
N ILE A 54 12.42 4.17 -14.15
CA ILE A 54 11.32 5.13 -14.07
C ILE A 54 11.89 6.55 -14.08
N SER A 55 11.34 7.39 -14.94
CA SER A 55 11.72 8.80 -15.05
C SER A 55 11.34 9.59 -13.79
N ASP A 56 12.14 10.61 -13.46
CA ASP A 56 11.91 11.51 -12.33
C ASP A 56 10.56 12.22 -12.41
N SER A 57 10.03 12.43 -13.63
CA SER A 57 8.71 13.01 -13.84
C SER A 57 7.58 12.17 -13.24
N HIS A 58 7.79 10.87 -12.99
CA HIS A 58 6.82 10.00 -12.34
C HIS A 58 7.00 9.97 -10.81
N CYS A 59 8.11 10.48 -10.28
CA CYS A 59 8.40 10.40 -8.85
C CYS A 59 8.00 11.69 -8.12
N ILE A 60 7.29 11.53 -7.01
CA ILE A 60 7.09 12.57 -5.99
C ILE A 60 8.02 12.22 -4.84
N ILE A 61 9.12 12.95 -4.76
CA ILE A 61 10.21 12.67 -3.81
C ILE A 61 9.98 13.46 -2.53
N ILE A 62 9.93 12.76 -1.39
CA ILE A 62 9.97 13.36 -0.06
C ILE A 62 11.44 13.45 0.36
N THR A 63 11.93 14.68 0.50
CA THR A 63 13.30 15.03 0.93
C THR A 63 13.44 15.18 2.44
N ASP A 64 12.33 15.26 3.18
CA ASP A 64 12.35 15.29 4.65
C ASP A 64 13.11 14.09 5.24
N SER A 65 13.66 14.29 6.44
CA SER A 65 14.23 13.21 7.27
C SER A 65 13.39 11.94 7.20
N TYR A 66 14.04 10.83 6.89
CA TYR A 66 13.41 9.53 6.68
C TYR A 66 12.44 9.18 7.81
N LYS A 67 11.15 9.07 7.47
CA LYS A 67 10.08 8.75 8.42
C LYS A 67 9.76 7.27 8.28
N ALA A 68 10.06 6.48 9.31
CA ALA A 68 9.74 5.05 9.38
C ALA A 68 8.65 4.76 10.43
N GLY A 69 8.03 3.59 10.33
CA GLY A 69 7.07 3.12 11.33
C GLY A 69 5.95 4.12 11.60
N TYR A 70 5.74 4.50 12.86
CA TYR A 70 4.66 5.40 13.25
C TYR A 70 4.85 6.83 12.73
N HIS A 71 6.09 7.33 12.62
CA HIS A 71 6.35 8.66 12.08
C HIS A 71 5.89 8.79 10.63
N ARG A 72 6.06 7.71 9.85
CA ARG A 72 5.54 7.62 8.49
C ARG A 72 4.03 7.73 8.49
N VAL A 73 3.37 6.93 9.34
CA VAL A 73 1.90 6.95 9.46
C VAL A 73 1.41 8.34 9.81
N LEU A 74 1.99 9.00 10.82
CA LEU A 74 1.61 10.36 11.19
C LEU A 74 1.78 11.34 10.01
N TRP A 75 2.87 11.23 9.27
CA TRP A 75 3.06 12.05 8.07
C TRP A 75 2.00 11.79 7.02
N GLU A 76 1.66 10.52 6.75
CA GLU A 76 0.60 10.14 5.81
C GLU A 76 -0.75 10.76 6.22
N TYR A 77 -1.10 10.71 7.51
CA TYR A 77 -2.33 11.33 8.01
C TYR A 77 -2.37 12.85 7.83
N SER A 78 -1.23 13.52 8.00
CA SER A 78 -1.18 15.00 7.93
C SER A 78 -0.99 15.55 6.51
N HIS A 79 -0.27 14.87 5.63
CA HIS A 79 0.20 15.44 4.35
C HIS A 79 -0.34 14.71 3.11
N LEU A 80 -0.69 13.43 3.20
CA LEU A 80 -1.02 12.64 2.02
C LEU A 80 -2.25 13.20 1.28
N SER A 81 -3.24 13.71 2.02
CA SER A 81 -4.42 14.35 1.41
C SER A 81 -4.05 15.58 0.57
N SER A 82 -3.08 16.39 1.03
CA SER A 82 -2.61 17.57 0.31
C SER A 82 -1.88 17.18 -0.98
N VAL A 83 -1.02 16.16 -0.91
CA VAL A 83 -0.31 15.60 -2.08
C VAL A 83 -1.31 15.11 -3.13
N LEU A 84 -2.31 14.32 -2.72
CA LEU A 84 -3.32 13.80 -3.64
C LEU A 84 -4.13 14.90 -4.32
N HIS A 85 -4.49 15.95 -3.59
CA HIS A 85 -5.27 17.06 -4.12
C HIS A 85 -4.45 17.90 -5.12
N LYS A 86 -3.20 18.25 -4.76
CA LYS A 86 -2.29 19.00 -5.63
C LYS A 86 -2.07 18.29 -6.96
N GLU A 87 -1.87 16.97 -6.89
CA GLU A 87 -1.63 16.16 -8.08
C GLU A 87 -2.92 15.78 -8.82
N ARG A 88 -4.12 16.03 -8.26
CA ARG A 88 -5.41 15.62 -8.83
C ARG A 88 -5.49 14.10 -9.06
N VAL A 89 -5.09 13.33 -8.05
CA VAL A 89 -5.07 11.86 -8.11
C VAL A 89 -6.49 11.30 -8.01
N ASN A 90 -6.82 10.32 -8.85
CA ASN A 90 -8.11 9.63 -8.82
C ASN A 90 -8.05 8.35 -7.97
N VAL A 91 -6.92 7.64 -8.02
CA VAL A 91 -6.70 6.37 -7.32
C VAL A 91 -5.42 6.43 -6.51
N LEU A 92 -5.52 6.13 -5.22
CA LEU A 92 -4.38 5.91 -4.33
C LEU A 92 -4.19 4.39 -4.16
N PHE A 93 -3.06 3.89 -4.62
CA PHE A 93 -2.62 2.53 -4.36
C PHE A 93 -1.61 2.51 -3.22
N ILE A 94 -1.93 1.74 -2.18
CA ILE A 94 -1.07 1.49 -1.02
C ILE A 94 -0.65 0.02 -1.06
N PRO A 95 0.59 -0.32 -1.50
CA PRO A 95 1.12 -1.68 -1.58
C PRO A 95 1.46 -2.26 -0.18
N TYR A 96 0.64 -1.92 0.82
CA TYR A 96 0.66 -2.40 2.19
C TYR A 96 -0.71 -2.14 2.85
N GLN A 97 -0.89 -2.66 4.05
CA GLN A 97 -2.21 -2.80 4.68
C GLN A 97 -2.60 -1.69 5.69
N ILE A 98 -1.79 -0.64 5.82
CA ILE A 98 -2.04 0.46 6.77
C ILE A 98 -1.92 1.79 6.04
N GLY A 99 -2.98 2.61 6.10
CA GLY A 99 -2.99 3.95 5.52
C GLY A 99 -4.19 4.77 5.98
N PRO A 100 -4.14 6.11 5.86
CA PRO A 100 -5.26 6.98 6.19
C PRO A 100 -6.40 6.82 5.18
N LYS A 101 -7.66 6.92 5.63
CA LYS A 101 -8.80 7.04 4.71
C LYS A 101 -8.92 8.48 4.24
N ILE A 102 -8.75 8.68 2.94
CA ILE A 102 -8.84 10.01 2.31
C ILE A 102 -10.14 10.12 1.49
N THR A 103 -10.91 11.19 1.71
CA THR A 103 -12.15 11.43 0.96
C THR A 103 -11.84 11.96 -0.45
N GLY A 104 -12.63 11.56 -1.45
CA GLY A 104 -12.50 12.05 -2.83
C GLY A 104 -11.52 11.27 -3.71
N VAL A 105 -10.84 10.25 -3.18
CA VAL A 105 -9.90 9.40 -3.93
C VAL A 105 -10.21 7.93 -3.65
N LYS A 106 -10.29 7.11 -4.71
CA LYS A 106 -10.48 5.67 -4.58
C LYS A 106 -9.21 5.04 -4.00
N GLN A 107 -9.35 4.25 -2.94
CA GLN A 107 -8.22 3.63 -2.25
C GLN A 107 -8.17 2.12 -2.47
N VAL A 108 -7.02 1.69 -2.97
CA VAL A 108 -6.67 0.29 -3.15
C VAL A 108 -5.57 -0.06 -2.16
N LEU A 109 -5.84 -0.97 -1.23
CA LEU A 109 -4.84 -1.44 -0.26
C LEU A 109 -4.42 -2.87 -0.58
N MET A 110 -3.20 -3.23 -0.17
CA MET A 110 -2.69 -4.59 -0.34
C MET A 110 -2.48 -5.29 1.00
N LEU A 111 -3.18 -6.40 1.23
CA LEU A 111 -2.99 -7.26 2.39
C LEU A 111 -1.80 -8.19 2.14
N ARG A 112 -0.65 -7.85 2.74
CA ARG A 112 0.62 -8.58 2.53
C ARG A 112 1.10 -9.35 3.75
N ASN A 113 0.97 -8.76 4.94
CA ASN A 113 1.54 -9.31 6.16
C ASN A 113 0.43 -9.86 7.06
N MET A 114 0.42 -11.19 7.20
CA MET A 114 -0.51 -11.89 8.09
C MET A 114 -0.04 -11.97 9.55
N GLU A 115 1.22 -11.62 9.84
CA GLU A 115 1.80 -11.70 11.19
C GLU A 115 0.99 -10.90 12.23
N PRO A 116 0.55 -9.64 11.98
CA PRO A 116 -0.25 -8.90 12.95
C PRO A 116 -1.59 -9.56 13.26
N PHE A 117 -2.12 -10.39 12.36
CA PHE A 117 -3.40 -11.07 12.56
C PHE A 117 -3.27 -12.42 13.25
N LEU A 118 -2.11 -13.07 13.08
CA LEU A 118 -1.85 -14.43 13.57
C LEU A 118 -0.93 -14.46 14.79
N PHE A 119 -0.53 -13.31 15.32
CA PHE A 119 0.45 -13.21 16.41
C PHE A 119 0.09 -13.99 17.68
N HIS A 120 -1.20 -14.21 17.95
CA HIS A 120 -1.66 -15.04 19.07
C HIS A 120 -1.22 -16.51 18.99
N ARG A 121 -0.82 -16.99 17.80
CA ARG A 121 -0.33 -18.36 17.57
C ARG A 121 1.15 -18.52 17.91
N TYR A 122 1.86 -17.42 18.18
CA TYR A 122 3.30 -17.41 18.42
C TYR A 122 3.62 -16.94 19.84
N ARG A 123 4.75 -17.40 20.37
CA ARG A 123 5.28 -16.92 21.66
C ARG A 123 6.10 -15.66 21.42
N TYR A 124 5.49 -14.51 21.68
CA TYR A 124 6.16 -13.21 21.60
C TYR A 124 6.40 -12.61 22.99
N SER A 125 7.41 -11.74 23.09
CA SER A 125 7.54 -10.85 24.24
C SER A 125 6.34 -9.90 24.31
N LEU A 126 6.00 -9.42 25.52
CA LEU A 126 4.88 -8.50 25.73
C LEU A 126 4.93 -7.27 24.81
N LYS A 127 6.14 -6.71 24.59
CA LYS A 127 6.35 -5.59 23.68
C LYS A 127 5.93 -5.91 22.25
N THR A 128 6.37 -7.05 21.71
CA THR A 128 6.02 -7.47 20.35
C THR A 128 4.55 -7.84 20.23
N TRP A 129 3.98 -8.45 21.28
CA TRP A 129 2.57 -8.77 21.35
C TRP A 129 1.69 -7.52 21.29
N LEU A 130 2.01 -6.48 22.09
CA LEU A 130 1.31 -5.19 22.06
C LEU A 130 1.46 -4.49 20.72
N ARG A 131 2.68 -4.50 20.14
CA ARG A 131 2.93 -3.95 18.80
C ARG A 131 2.05 -4.62 17.75
N ASN A 132 2.01 -5.95 17.73
CA ASN A 132 1.22 -6.71 16.75
C ASN A 132 -0.28 -6.52 16.99
N SER A 133 -0.74 -6.37 18.23
CA SER A 133 -2.12 -6.02 18.57
C SER A 133 -2.50 -4.65 17.99
N PHE A 134 -1.64 -3.64 18.15
CA PHE A 134 -1.86 -2.31 17.57
C PHE A 134 -1.86 -2.35 16.04
N LEU A 135 -0.91 -3.07 15.43
CA LEU A 135 -0.85 -3.24 13.98
C LEU A 135 -2.08 -3.98 13.45
N ASN A 136 -2.61 -4.97 14.17
CA ASN A 136 -3.85 -5.67 13.83
C ASN A 136 -5.02 -4.69 13.77
N LEU A 137 -5.20 -3.90 14.83
CA LEU A 137 -6.28 -2.91 14.92
C LEU A 137 -6.19 -1.89 13.78
N MET A 138 -5.02 -1.31 13.56
CA MET A 138 -4.80 -0.32 12.50
C MET A 138 -4.99 -0.92 11.10
N SER A 139 -4.47 -2.12 10.85
CA SER A 139 -4.62 -2.81 9.56
C SER A 139 -6.10 -3.12 9.30
N SER A 140 -6.81 -3.66 10.29
CA SER A 140 -8.25 -3.96 10.18
C SER A 140 -9.06 -2.69 9.90
N TYR A 141 -8.76 -1.60 10.60
CA TYR A 141 -9.40 -0.31 10.41
C TYR A 141 -9.17 0.27 8.99
N SER A 142 -7.94 0.17 8.47
CA SER A 142 -7.60 0.64 7.14
C SER A 142 -8.23 -0.22 6.05
N LEU A 143 -8.14 -1.54 6.16
CA LEU A 143 -8.68 -2.49 5.17
C LEU A 143 -10.20 -2.38 5.06
N THR A 144 -10.93 -2.30 6.18
CA THR A 144 -12.40 -2.16 6.18
C THR A 144 -12.87 -0.89 5.46
N ARG A 145 -12.06 0.18 5.47
CA ARG A 145 -12.36 1.46 4.79
C ARG A 145 -11.82 1.57 3.37
N ALA A 146 -11.00 0.63 2.93
CA ALA A 146 -10.52 0.60 1.55
C ALA A 146 -11.69 0.40 0.57
N ASP A 147 -11.57 0.98 -0.62
CA ASP A 147 -12.54 0.80 -1.70
C ASP A 147 -12.30 -0.55 -2.40
N ARG A 148 -11.04 -0.96 -2.53
CA ARG A 148 -10.62 -2.29 -3.02
C ARG A 148 -9.43 -2.81 -2.23
N ILE A 149 -9.31 -4.14 -2.19
CA ILE A 149 -8.22 -4.83 -1.50
C ILE A 149 -7.61 -5.87 -2.44
N ILE A 150 -6.28 -5.87 -2.52
CA ILE A 150 -5.50 -6.90 -3.18
C ILE A 150 -4.95 -7.83 -2.09
N ALA A 151 -5.40 -9.08 -2.08
CA ALA A 151 -4.83 -10.12 -1.23
C ALA A 151 -3.68 -10.81 -1.95
N VAL A 152 -2.56 -11.09 -1.26
CA VAL A 152 -1.41 -11.81 -1.83
C VAL A 152 -1.64 -13.31 -2.01
N SER A 153 -2.71 -13.85 -1.41
CA SER A 153 -3.06 -15.27 -1.47
C SER A 153 -4.54 -15.48 -1.13
N GLU A 154 -5.09 -16.63 -1.50
CA GLU A 154 -6.45 -17.01 -1.13
C GLU A 154 -6.63 -17.08 0.40
N PHE A 155 -5.64 -17.62 1.11
CA PHE A 155 -5.63 -17.61 2.58
C PHE A 155 -5.80 -16.20 3.17
N ALA A 156 -5.12 -15.20 2.61
CA ALA A 156 -5.23 -13.82 3.09
C ALA A 156 -6.62 -13.23 2.76
N LYS A 157 -7.18 -13.54 1.59
CA LYS A 157 -8.54 -13.16 1.19
C LYS A 157 -9.58 -13.77 2.15
N GLU A 158 -9.56 -15.09 2.32
CA GLU A 158 -10.47 -15.81 3.22
C GLU A 158 -10.36 -15.32 4.66
N TYR A 159 -9.14 -15.04 5.15
CA TYR A 159 -8.96 -14.48 6.48
C TYR A 159 -9.64 -13.11 6.61
N ALA A 160 -9.44 -12.24 5.62
CA ALA A 160 -10.02 -10.90 5.63
C ALA A 160 -11.55 -10.93 5.57
N ILE A 161 -12.14 -11.82 4.76
CA ILE A 161 -13.58 -12.00 4.67
C ILE A 161 -14.13 -12.56 6.00
N ASN A 162 -13.61 -13.70 6.44
CA ASN A 162 -14.20 -14.45 7.55
C ASN A 162 -13.87 -13.89 8.93
N ARG A 163 -12.70 -13.25 9.11
CA ARG A 163 -12.23 -12.77 10.42
C ARG A 163 -12.27 -11.26 10.57
N LEU A 164 -12.12 -10.50 9.48
CA LEU A 164 -12.21 -9.03 9.51
C LEU A 164 -13.58 -8.53 9.03
N ASN A 165 -14.49 -9.44 8.64
CA ASN A 165 -15.82 -9.14 8.12
C ASN A 165 -15.79 -8.15 6.94
N ILE A 166 -14.81 -8.33 6.06
CA ILE A 166 -14.66 -7.50 4.87
C ILE A 166 -15.48 -8.11 3.75
N ALA A 167 -16.31 -7.29 3.13
CA ALA A 167 -17.19 -7.70 2.04
C ALA A 167 -16.39 -8.23 0.83
N GLU A 168 -16.81 -9.37 0.28
CA GLU A 168 -16.08 -10.09 -0.76
C GLU A 168 -15.90 -9.26 -2.04
N GLU A 169 -16.87 -8.40 -2.38
CA GLU A 169 -16.85 -7.53 -3.56
C GLU A 169 -15.71 -6.50 -3.56
N LYS A 170 -15.03 -6.32 -2.42
CA LYS A 170 -13.83 -5.48 -2.33
C LYS A 170 -12.60 -6.16 -2.90
N PHE A 171 -12.60 -7.48 -3.01
CA PHE A 171 -11.54 -8.25 -3.62
C PHE A 171 -11.86 -8.45 -5.10
N ARG A 172 -10.86 -8.25 -5.96
CA ARG A 172 -11.00 -8.61 -7.38
C ARG A 172 -10.61 -10.07 -7.53
N GLU A 173 -11.48 -10.87 -8.13
CA GLU A 173 -11.12 -12.23 -8.54
C GLU A 173 -10.07 -12.13 -9.65
N PHE A 174 -8.88 -12.67 -9.41
CA PHE A 174 -7.91 -12.94 -10.46
C PHE A 174 -8.20 -14.34 -10.98
N THR A 175 -9.18 -14.46 -11.90
CA THR A 175 -9.23 -15.64 -12.77
C THR A 175 -8.02 -15.56 -13.68
N MET A 176 -7.00 -16.37 -13.41
CA MET A 176 -5.94 -16.63 -14.38
C MET A 176 -6.62 -17.12 -15.67
N PRO A 177 -6.32 -16.54 -16.84
CA PRO A 177 -6.68 -17.19 -18.09
C PRO A 177 -6.03 -18.58 -18.07
N ARG A 178 -6.87 -19.61 -18.23
CA ARG A 178 -6.41 -21.00 -18.36
C ARG A 178 -5.70 -21.20 -19.68
#